data_AF-A0A3E1D4A5-F1
#
_entry.id   AF-A0A3E1D4A5-F1
#
_cell.length_a   1.000
_cell.length_b   1.000
_cell.length_c   1.000
_cell.angle_alpha   90.00
_cell.angle_beta   90.00
_cell.angle_gamma   90.00
#
_symmetry.space_group_name_H-M   'P 1'
#
loop_
_entity.id
_entity.type
_entity.pdbx_description
1 polymer ?
#
loop_
_entity_poly.entity_id
_entity_poly.type
_entity_poly.pdbx_seq_one_letter_code
_entity_poly.pdbx_strand_id
1 'polypeptide(L)'
;MPRKVKMSDYDRIAEAISFIINRVNNQPTLEEIARHLHLSPFHFHRLFSRWAGVTPKRFLQVLTLERAKQLLSESRPLLEISDSLGLSGSSRLYDHFIHLEAVTPGEYKMGGVDLTIEYAVHDTPFGKAFIAITPRGICNFSFLENAEADGHLTNLFKKWPHATVHENHQRTFAVIETMFGKKQILDRPVSLHVSGTNFQVSV
;
A
#
# COMPACT_ATOMS: atom_id res chain seq x y z
N MET A 1 7.56 38.65 -25.48
CA MET A 1 8.17 37.40 -24.97
C MET A 1 7.29 36.87 -23.84
N PRO A 2 6.57 35.75 -23.99
CA PRO A 2 5.75 35.23 -22.90
C PRO A 2 6.65 34.71 -21.78
N ARG A 3 6.37 35.12 -20.55
CA ARG A 3 7.09 34.74 -19.33
C ARG A 3 6.88 33.24 -19.10
N LYS A 4 7.93 32.41 -19.19
CA LYS A 4 7.86 30.98 -18.80
C LYS A 4 7.33 30.92 -17.36
N VAL A 5 6.09 30.48 -17.20
CA VAL A 5 5.52 30.22 -15.87
C VAL A 5 6.37 29.12 -15.26
N LYS A 6 7.02 29.42 -14.13
CA LYS A 6 7.88 28.48 -13.44
C LYS A 6 6.96 27.44 -12.82
N MET A 7 6.96 26.24 -13.37
CA MET A 7 6.17 25.11 -12.89
C MET A 7 6.44 24.89 -11.40
N SER A 8 5.39 24.86 -10.58
CA SER A 8 5.52 24.68 -9.15
C SER A 8 5.99 23.26 -8.82
N ASP A 9 6.50 23.06 -7.61
CA ASP A 9 6.82 21.71 -7.13
C ASP A 9 5.58 20.80 -7.12
N TYR A 10 4.39 21.37 -6.86
CA TYR A 10 3.12 20.66 -6.96
C TYR A 10 2.86 20.17 -8.39
N ASP A 11 2.95 21.06 -9.37
CA ASP A 11 2.68 20.73 -10.79
C ASP A 11 3.63 19.62 -11.28
N ARG A 12 4.92 19.69 -10.89
CA ARG A 12 5.92 18.66 -11.21
C ARG A 12 5.54 17.29 -10.65
N ILE A 13 5.03 17.23 -9.43
CA ILE A 13 4.64 15.96 -8.81
C ILE A 13 3.31 15.45 -9.38
N ALA A 14 2.37 16.34 -9.70
CA ALA A 14 1.15 15.96 -10.43
C ALA A 14 1.47 15.37 -11.82
N GLU A 15 2.42 15.98 -12.54
CA GLU A 15 2.92 15.47 -13.81
C GLU A 15 3.64 14.13 -13.63
N ALA A 16 4.47 13.99 -12.60
CA ALA A 16 5.13 12.73 -12.25
C ALA A 16 4.13 11.59 -12.01
N ILE A 17 3.11 11.85 -11.20
CA ILE A 17 2.04 10.89 -10.88
C ILE A 17 1.31 10.49 -12.17
N SER A 18 0.94 11.46 -13.00
CA SER A 18 0.29 11.22 -14.29
C SER A 18 1.16 10.36 -15.21
N PHE A 19 2.47 10.65 -15.28
CA PHE A 19 3.42 9.87 -16.06
C PHE A 19 3.51 8.42 -15.57
N ILE A 20 3.59 8.19 -14.26
CA ILE A 20 3.67 6.85 -13.67
C ILE A 20 2.38 6.07 -13.93
N ILE A 21 1.21 6.67 -13.71
CA ILE A 21 -0.09 6.01 -13.93
C ILE A 21 -0.23 5.55 -15.39
N ASN A 22 0.09 6.42 -16.34
CA ASN A 22 -0.04 6.13 -17.77
C ASN A 22 0.97 5.08 -18.27
N ARG A 23 2.03 4.81 -17.50
CA ARG A 23 3.11 3.89 -17.90
C ARG A 23 3.33 2.75 -16.92
N VAL A 24 2.40 2.50 -16.00
CA VAL A 24 2.54 1.48 -14.95
C VAL A 24 2.97 0.12 -15.52
N ASN A 25 2.38 -0.31 -16.64
CA ASN A 25 2.70 -1.60 -17.29
C ASN A 25 4.12 -1.68 -17.86
N ASN A 26 4.78 -0.53 -18.08
CA ASN A 26 6.15 -0.48 -18.60
C ASN A 26 7.18 -0.43 -17.48
N GLN A 27 6.74 -0.40 -16.21
CA GLN A 27 7.59 -0.30 -15.02
C GLN A 27 8.66 0.81 -15.12
N PRO A 28 8.27 2.09 -15.30
CA PRO A 28 9.20 3.17 -15.56
C PRO A 28 10.19 3.33 -14.40
N THR A 29 11.46 3.44 -14.76
CA THR A 29 12.57 3.63 -13.82
C THR A 29 12.55 5.03 -13.21
N LEU A 30 13.23 5.19 -12.07
CA LEU A 30 13.40 6.50 -11.42
C LEU A 30 14.05 7.50 -12.37
N GLU A 31 15.02 7.04 -13.16
CA GLU A 31 15.78 7.82 -14.12
C GLU A 31 14.89 8.30 -15.28
N GLU A 32 13.99 7.47 -15.78
CA GLU A 32 13.05 7.85 -16.83
C GLU A 32 12.06 8.90 -16.37
N ILE A 33 11.51 8.74 -15.17
CA ILE A 33 10.55 9.70 -14.60
C ILE A 33 11.26 11.03 -14.32
N ALA A 34 12.45 10.99 -13.72
CA ALA A 34 13.23 12.20 -13.45
C ALA A 34 13.61 12.92 -14.74
N ARG A 35 14.01 12.18 -15.78
CA ARG A 35 14.32 12.74 -17.10
C ARG A 35 13.11 13.40 -17.75
N HIS A 36 11.93 12.81 -17.63
CA HIS A 36 10.67 13.39 -18.12
C HIS A 36 10.39 14.76 -17.51
N LEU A 37 10.70 14.93 -16.22
CA LEU A 37 10.50 16.17 -15.47
C LEU A 37 11.70 17.13 -15.54
N HIS A 38 12.74 16.79 -16.31
CA HIS A 38 14.01 17.52 -16.37
C HIS A 38 14.69 17.71 -15.00
N LEU A 39 14.60 16.68 -14.14
CA LEU A 39 15.21 16.65 -12.82
C LEU A 39 16.30 15.57 -12.75
N SER A 40 17.22 15.72 -11.79
CA SER A 40 18.10 14.60 -11.43
C SER A 40 17.32 13.53 -10.65
N PRO A 41 17.69 12.24 -10.74
CA PRO A 41 17.00 11.16 -10.01
C PRO A 41 16.94 11.41 -8.50
N PHE A 42 18.04 11.90 -7.91
CA PHE A 42 18.10 12.25 -6.49
C PHE A 42 17.13 13.36 -6.11
N HIS A 43 17.09 14.45 -6.90
CA HIS A 43 16.19 15.56 -6.63
C HIS A 43 14.72 15.16 -6.78
N PHE A 44 14.41 14.41 -7.85
CA PHE A 44 13.07 13.87 -8.06
C PHE A 44 12.62 12.96 -6.91
N HIS A 45 13.46 11.99 -6.50
CA HIS A 45 13.13 11.08 -5.40
C HIS A 45 12.76 11.85 -4.12
N ARG A 46 13.59 12.83 -3.73
CA ARG A 46 13.34 13.65 -2.55
C ARG A 46 12.08 14.49 -2.69
N LEU A 47 11.87 15.11 -3.85
CA LEU A 47 10.71 15.95 -4.11
C LEU A 47 9.41 15.14 -4.08
N PHE A 48 9.38 14.01 -4.78
CA PHE A 48 8.24 13.11 -4.83
C PHE A 48 7.91 12.57 -3.44
N SER A 49 8.89 12.06 -2.71
CA SER A 49 8.66 11.50 -1.36
C SER A 49 8.13 12.55 -0.38
N ARG A 50 8.58 13.81 -0.50
CA ARG A 50 8.11 14.91 0.34
C ARG A 50 6.65 15.27 0.07
N TRP A 51 6.24 15.29 -1.20
CA TRP A 51 4.89 15.74 -1.60
C TRP A 51 3.87 14.60 -1.62
N ALA A 52 4.25 13.40 -2.05
CA ALA A 52 3.38 12.23 -2.15
C ALA A 52 3.39 11.37 -0.87
N GLY A 53 4.29 11.62 0.07
CA GLY A 53 4.42 10.85 1.32
C GLY A 53 5.01 9.43 1.16
N VAL A 54 5.25 8.99 -0.08
CA VAL A 54 5.80 7.67 -0.42
C VAL A 54 6.88 7.80 -1.50
N THR A 55 7.77 6.82 -1.59
CA THR A 55 8.81 6.83 -2.64
C THR A 55 8.20 6.52 -4.02
N PRO A 56 8.80 7.01 -5.14
CA PRO A 56 8.32 6.70 -6.49
C PRO A 56 8.21 5.20 -6.75
N LYS A 57 9.19 4.42 -6.27
CA LYS A 57 9.19 2.96 -6.39
C LYS A 57 8.01 2.34 -5.65
N ARG A 58 7.74 2.77 -4.41
CA ARG A 58 6.61 2.24 -3.63
C ARG A 58 5.28 2.59 -4.28
N PHE A 59 5.15 3.81 -4.79
CA PHE A 59 3.96 4.25 -5.52
C PHE A 59 3.70 3.38 -6.76
N LEU A 60 4.73 3.12 -7.57
CA LEU A 60 4.64 2.22 -8.72
C LEU A 60 4.23 0.80 -8.32
N GLN A 61 4.78 0.26 -7.22
CA GLN A 61 4.42 -1.07 -6.71
C GLN A 61 2.95 -1.16 -6.30
N VAL A 62 2.43 -0.12 -5.63
CA VAL A 62 1.00 -0.03 -5.25
C VAL A 62 0.12 -0.03 -6.49
N LEU A 63 0.40 0.84 -7.46
CA LEU A 63 -0.38 0.90 -8.71
C LEU A 63 -0.33 -0.42 -9.49
N THR A 64 0.84 -1.05 -9.53
CA THR A 64 1.03 -2.36 -10.18
C THR A 64 0.17 -3.42 -9.50
N LEU A 65 0.14 -3.44 -8.16
CA LEU A 65 -0.66 -4.38 -7.41
C LEU A 65 -2.16 -4.14 -7.56
N GLU A 66 -2.62 -2.89 -7.53
CA GLU A 66 -4.03 -2.55 -7.77
C GLU A 66 -4.51 -3.07 -9.13
N ARG A 67 -3.69 -2.89 -10.17
CA ARG A 67 -4.00 -3.45 -11.49
C ARG A 67 -3.95 -4.98 -11.49
N ALA A 68 -3.03 -5.59 -10.76
CA ALA A 68 -2.98 -7.05 -10.64
C ALA A 68 -4.24 -7.62 -9.96
N LYS A 69 -4.76 -6.96 -8.92
CA LYS A 69 -6.00 -7.36 -8.25
C LYS A 69 -7.18 -7.36 -9.21
N GLN A 70 -7.28 -6.33 -10.08
CA GLN A 70 -8.29 -6.27 -11.14
C GLN A 70 -8.15 -7.46 -12.11
N LEU A 71 -6.95 -7.74 -12.60
CA LEU A 71 -6.70 -8.84 -13.53
C LEU A 71 -6.91 -10.24 -12.90
N LEU A 72 -6.64 -10.38 -11.60
CA LEU A 72 -6.92 -11.63 -10.88
C LEU A 72 -8.42 -11.91 -10.78
N SER A 73 -9.26 -10.87 -10.68
CA SER A 73 -10.72 -11.02 -10.69
C SER A 73 -11.25 -11.54 -12.03
N GLU A 74 -10.51 -11.33 -13.12
CA GLU A 74 -10.78 -11.89 -14.46
C GLU A 74 -10.29 -13.34 -14.62
N SER A 75 -9.81 -13.98 -13.54
CA SER A 75 -9.34 -15.37 -13.52
C SER A 75 -8.13 -15.70 -14.42
N ARG A 76 -7.36 -14.70 -14.85
CA ARG A 76 -6.14 -14.91 -15.67
C ARG A 76 -5.03 -15.68 -14.92
N PRO A 77 -4.17 -16.44 -15.62
CA PRO A 77 -2.98 -17.05 -15.03
C PRO A 77 -1.99 -16.02 -14.47
N LEU A 78 -1.36 -16.32 -13.33
CA LEU A 78 -0.40 -15.41 -12.67
C LEU A 78 0.77 -14.99 -13.56
N LEU A 79 1.24 -15.89 -14.44
CA LEU A 79 2.31 -15.61 -15.38
C LEU A 79 1.90 -14.54 -16.40
N GLU A 80 0.70 -14.67 -16.99
CA GLU A 80 0.15 -13.70 -17.92
C GLU A 80 -0.10 -12.34 -17.26
N ILE A 81 -0.62 -12.35 -16.02
CA ILE A 81 -0.82 -11.12 -15.26
C ILE A 81 0.54 -10.42 -15.06
N SER A 82 1.57 -11.16 -14.66
CA SER A 82 2.90 -10.60 -14.42
C SER A 82 3.51 -10.01 -15.69
N ASP A 83 3.41 -10.71 -16.81
CA ASP A 83 3.87 -10.24 -18.12
C ASP A 83 3.14 -8.96 -18.56
N SER A 84 1.81 -8.93 -18.44
CA SER A 84 0.99 -7.76 -18.79
C SER A 84 1.27 -6.50 -17.95
N LEU A 85 1.84 -6.68 -16.77
CA LEU A 85 2.22 -5.62 -15.83
C LEU A 85 3.69 -5.19 -15.99
N GLY A 86 4.43 -5.81 -16.91
CA GLY A 86 5.86 -5.55 -17.12
C GLY A 86 6.75 -6.09 -16.00
N LEU A 87 6.25 -7.04 -15.19
CA LEU A 87 7.03 -7.66 -14.13
C LEU A 87 7.96 -8.73 -14.70
N SER A 88 9.12 -8.91 -14.06
CA SER A 88 10.12 -9.91 -14.48
C SER A 88 9.67 -11.37 -14.24
N GLY A 89 8.45 -11.61 -13.75
CA GLY A 89 7.91 -12.94 -13.47
C GLY A 89 6.92 -12.96 -12.30
N SER A 90 6.25 -14.10 -12.14
CA SER A 90 5.23 -14.32 -11.10
C SER A 90 5.75 -14.18 -9.67
N SER A 91 7.03 -14.44 -9.43
CA SER A 91 7.67 -14.21 -8.12
C SER A 91 7.61 -12.75 -7.69
N ARG A 92 7.77 -11.79 -8.62
CA ARG A 92 7.68 -10.36 -8.29
C ARG A 92 6.26 -9.96 -7.90
N LEU A 93 5.28 -10.49 -8.61
CA LEU A 93 3.88 -10.26 -8.27
C LEU A 93 3.56 -10.86 -6.90
N TYR A 94 4.04 -12.06 -6.62
CA TYR A 94 3.93 -12.69 -5.31
C TYR A 94 4.53 -11.80 -4.22
N ASP A 95 5.77 -11.32 -4.38
CA ASP A 95 6.41 -10.40 -3.43
C ASP A 95 5.55 -9.15 -3.17
N HIS A 96 4.94 -8.58 -4.22
CA HIS A 96 4.06 -7.41 -4.07
C HIS A 96 2.85 -7.72 -3.20
N PHE A 97 2.17 -8.85 -3.41
CA PHE A 97 1.04 -9.28 -2.58
C PHE A 97 1.45 -9.46 -1.11
N ILE A 98 2.58 -10.14 -0.87
CA ILE A 98 3.07 -10.38 0.49
C ILE A 98 3.38 -9.07 1.20
N HIS A 99 4.13 -8.18 0.53
CA HIS A 99 4.54 -6.93 1.15
C HIS A 99 3.39 -5.95 1.30
N LEU A 100 2.52 -5.79 0.31
CA LEU A 100 1.51 -4.71 0.32
C LEU A 100 0.19 -5.13 0.95
N GLU A 101 -0.20 -6.40 0.85
CA GLU A 101 -1.51 -6.90 1.30
C GLU A 101 -1.42 -7.96 2.40
N ALA A 102 -0.20 -8.36 2.79
CA ALA A 102 0.04 -9.42 3.77
C ALA A 102 -0.66 -10.76 3.42
N VAL A 103 -0.83 -11.05 2.13
CA VAL A 103 -1.44 -12.30 1.63
C VAL A 103 -0.71 -12.78 0.38
N THR A 104 -1.00 -14.00 -0.09
CA THR A 104 -0.58 -14.44 -1.42
C THR A 104 -1.56 -14.01 -2.50
N PRO A 105 -1.15 -14.01 -3.79
CA PRO A 105 -2.09 -13.83 -4.90
C PRO A 105 -3.21 -14.88 -4.92
N GLY A 106 -2.92 -16.12 -4.48
CA GLY A 106 -3.89 -17.22 -4.44
C GLY A 106 -4.96 -17.01 -3.36
N GLU A 107 -4.53 -16.67 -2.15
CA GLU A 107 -5.43 -16.30 -1.05
C GLU A 107 -6.28 -15.09 -1.42
N TYR A 108 -5.70 -14.08 -2.08
CA TYR A 108 -6.45 -12.94 -2.60
C TYR A 108 -7.52 -13.36 -3.61
N LYS A 109 -7.14 -14.16 -4.62
CA LYS A 109 -8.05 -14.65 -5.66
C LYS A 109 -9.20 -15.49 -5.09
N MET A 110 -8.92 -16.28 -4.05
CA MET A 110 -9.91 -17.15 -3.41
C MET A 110 -10.67 -16.45 -2.27
N GLY A 111 -10.57 -15.13 -2.10
CA GLY A 111 -11.29 -14.42 -1.05
C GLY A 111 -10.90 -14.83 0.37
N GLY A 112 -9.68 -15.35 0.55
CA GLY A 112 -9.12 -15.75 1.84
C GLY A 112 -9.34 -17.21 2.23
N VAL A 113 -9.57 -18.13 1.30
CA VAL A 113 -9.59 -19.58 1.63
C VAL A 113 -8.28 -19.96 2.34
N ASP A 114 -8.40 -20.67 3.46
CA ASP A 114 -7.31 -21.06 4.37
C ASP A 114 -6.52 -19.87 4.98
N LEU A 115 -7.01 -18.65 4.82
CA LEU A 115 -6.45 -17.46 5.45
C LEU A 115 -7.10 -17.25 6.82
N THR A 116 -6.28 -17.29 7.87
CA THR A 116 -6.71 -16.85 9.20
C THR A 116 -6.42 -15.37 9.37
N ILE A 117 -7.44 -14.60 9.74
CA ILE A 117 -7.33 -13.19 10.07
C ILE A 117 -7.68 -12.99 11.53
N GLU A 118 -6.72 -12.49 12.28
CA GLU A 118 -6.85 -12.13 13.69
C GLU A 118 -7.07 -10.63 13.79
N TYR A 119 -8.12 -10.19 14.49
CA TYR A 119 -8.40 -8.76 14.66
C TYR A 119 -8.63 -8.38 16.12
N ALA A 120 -8.50 -7.09 16.42
CA ALA A 120 -8.94 -6.47 17.66
C ALA A 120 -8.99 -4.95 17.51
N VAL A 121 -9.55 -4.28 18.53
CA VAL A 121 -9.46 -2.83 18.71
C VAL A 121 -8.57 -2.53 19.91
N HIS A 122 -7.59 -1.64 19.72
CA HIS A 122 -6.64 -1.24 20.76
C HIS A 122 -6.62 0.27 20.96
N ASP A 123 -6.31 0.71 22.17
CA ASP A 123 -5.96 2.11 22.43
C ASP A 123 -4.54 2.40 21.92
N THR A 124 -4.37 3.50 21.21
CA THR A 124 -3.08 3.97 20.68
C THR A 124 -2.86 5.44 21.01
N PRO A 125 -1.66 6.00 20.83
CA PRO A 125 -1.41 7.43 21.02
C PRO A 125 -2.28 8.35 20.15
N PHE A 126 -2.92 7.80 19.11
CA PHE A 126 -3.79 8.54 18.17
C PHE A 126 -5.28 8.20 18.36
N GLY A 127 -5.64 7.60 19.50
CA GLY A 127 -6.99 7.11 19.77
C GLY A 127 -7.13 5.62 19.51
N LYS A 128 -8.38 5.13 19.42
CA LYS A 128 -8.64 3.71 19.16
C LYS A 128 -8.25 3.34 17.73
N ALA A 129 -7.64 2.18 17.56
CA ALA A 129 -7.30 1.63 16.25
C ALA A 129 -7.86 0.22 16.10
N PHE A 130 -8.51 -0.02 14.96
CA PHE A 130 -8.80 -1.36 14.47
C PHE A 130 -7.58 -1.91 13.76
N ILE A 131 -7.18 -3.12 14.10
CA ILE A 131 -6.08 -3.85 13.46
C ILE A 131 -6.55 -5.25 13.09
N ALA A 132 -6.20 -5.69 11.87
CA ALA A 132 -6.36 -7.07 11.42
C ALA A 132 -5.04 -7.58 10.82
N ILE A 133 -4.63 -8.77 11.25
CA ILE A 133 -3.37 -9.39 10.91
C ILE A 133 -3.58 -10.79 10.33
N THR A 134 -2.69 -11.16 9.41
CA THR A 134 -2.52 -12.50 8.84
C THR A 134 -1.20 -13.10 9.35
N PRO A 135 -0.89 -14.37 9.03
CA PRO A 135 0.44 -14.92 9.31
C PRO A 135 1.61 -14.13 8.71
N ARG A 136 1.35 -13.27 7.70
CA ARG A 136 2.39 -12.52 6.97
C ARG A 136 2.51 -11.06 7.38
N GLY A 137 1.60 -10.55 8.20
CA GLY A 137 1.63 -9.17 8.65
C GLY A 137 0.25 -8.56 8.72
N ILE A 138 0.18 -7.25 8.50
CA ILE A 138 -1.03 -6.47 8.75
C ILE A 138 -1.77 -6.31 7.43
N CYS A 139 -2.99 -6.83 7.37
CA CYS A 139 -3.83 -6.72 6.18
C CYS A 139 -4.86 -5.59 6.28
N ASN A 140 -5.10 -5.07 7.49
CA ASN A 140 -5.92 -3.89 7.72
C ASN A 140 -5.46 -3.15 9.00
N PHE A 141 -5.34 -1.83 8.91
CA PHE A 141 -5.13 -0.96 10.06
C PHE A 141 -5.88 0.35 9.81
N SER A 142 -6.65 0.80 10.80
CA SER A 142 -7.42 2.04 10.70
C SER A 142 -7.69 2.63 12.08
N PHE A 143 -7.67 3.96 12.17
CA PHE A 143 -8.10 4.66 13.39
C PHE A 143 -9.62 4.78 13.42
N LEU A 144 -10.20 4.66 14.60
CA LEU A 144 -11.65 4.73 14.83
C LEU A 144 -12.00 6.13 15.35
N GLU A 145 -12.94 6.80 14.68
CA GLU A 145 -13.45 8.11 15.13
C GLU A 145 -14.46 7.99 16.28
N ASN A 146 -15.34 6.97 16.24
CA ASN A 146 -16.44 6.81 17.22
C ASN A 146 -16.42 5.47 17.98
N ALA A 147 -15.25 4.83 18.09
CA ALA A 147 -15.04 3.55 18.80
C ALA A 147 -15.84 2.32 18.29
N GLU A 148 -16.62 2.44 17.21
CA GLU A 148 -17.38 1.33 16.64
C GLU A 148 -16.53 0.52 15.65
N ALA A 149 -16.37 -0.79 15.92
CA ALA A 149 -15.62 -1.71 15.07
C ALA A 149 -16.46 -2.29 13.91
N ASP A 150 -17.80 -2.19 14.00
CA ASP A 150 -18.73 -2.93 13.14
C ASP A 150 -18.58 -2.61 11.65
N GLY A 151 -18.34 -1.34 11.31
CA GLY A 151 -18.08 -0.93 9.93
C GLY A 151 -16.76 -1.51 9.38
N HIS A 152 -15.72 -1.55 10.21
CA HIS A 152 -14.42 -2.11 9.83
C HIS A 152 -14.48 -3.63 9.69
N LEU A 153 -15.22 -4.30 10.56
CA LEU A 153 -15.47 -5.74 10.47
C LEU A 153 -16.29 -6.08 9.22
N THR A 154 -17.34 -5.33 8.94
CA THR A 154 -18.15 -5.52 7.73
C THR A 154 -17.28 -5.40 6.47
N ASN A 155 -16.41 -4.39 6.42
CA ASN A 155 -15.46 -4.23 5.32
C ASN A 155 -14.44 -5.38 5.24
N LEU A 156 -13.98 -5.90 6.37
CA LEU A 156 -13.06 -7.04 6.44
C LEU A 156 -13.72 -8.30 5.89
N PHE A 157 -14.94 -8.63 6.33
CA PHE A 157 -15.71 -9.78 5.83
C PHE A 157 -16.07 -9.64 4.35
N LYS A 158 -16.37 -8.42 3.89
CA LYS A 158 -16.62 -8.15 2.47
C LYS A 158 -15.36 -8.37 1.62
N LYS A 159 -14.18 -7.98 2.14
CA LYS A 159 -12.90 -8.19 1.45
C LYS A 159 -12.45 -9.65 1.48
N TRP A 160 -12.74 -10.36 2.57
CA TRP A 160 -12.29 -11.72 2.82
C TRP A 160 -13.47 -12.67 3.16
N PRO A 161 -14.37 -12.93 2.19
CA PRO A 161 -15.60 -13.69 2.43
C PRO A 161 -15.35 -15.15 2.83
N HIS A 162 -14.17 -15.69 2.56
CA HIS A 162 -13.82 -17.09 2.82
C HIS A 162 -12.72 -17.26 3.87
N ALA A 163 -12.27 -16.17 4.50
CA ALA A 163 -11.28 -16.21 5.56
C ALA A 163 -11.88 -16.63 6.90
N THR A 164 -11.05 -17.29 7.73
CA THR A 164 -11.37 -17.52 9.14
C THR A 164 -11.01 -16.28 9.94
N VAL A 165 -11.99 -15.43 10.19
CA VAL A 165 -11.83 -14.18 10.95
C VAL A 165 -12.22 -14.42 12.40
N HIS A 166 -11.31 -14.14 13.34
CA HIS A 166 -11.60 -14.23 14.77
C HIS A 166 -10.89 -13.14 15.57
N GLU A 167 -11.47 -12.78 16.71
CA GLU A 167 -10.90 -11.78 17.60
C GLU A 167 -9.72 -12.40 18.38
N ASN A 168 -8.58 -11.69 18.41
CA ASN A 168 -7.39 -12.11 19.14
C ASN A 168 -6.64 -10.89 19.67
N HIS A 169 -7.00 -10.45 20.87
CA HIS A 169 -6.40 -9.30 21.55
C HIS A 169 -4.90 -9.48 21.80
N GLN A 170 -4.46 -10.66 22.22
CA GLN A 170 -3.07 -10.88 22.63
C GLN A 170 -2.09 -10.72 21.47
N ARG A 171 -2.37 -11.36 20.32
CA ARG A 171 -1.47 -11.29 19.15
C ARG A 171 -1.47 -9.92 18.50
N THR A 172 -2.64 -9.30 18.39
CA THR A 172 -2.76 -7.96 17.81
C THR A 172 -2.15 -6.88 18.70
N PHE A 173 -2.26 -7.02 20.03
CA PHE A 173 -1.62 -6.11 20.99
C PHE A 173 -0.10 -6.10 20.84
N ALA A 174 0.52 -7.28 20.67
CA ALA A 174 1.98 -7.36 20.43
C ALA A 174 2.42 -6.56 19.19
N VAL A 175 1.58 -6.51 18.15
CA VAL A 175 1.84 -5.72 16.94
C VAL A 175 1.67 -4.23 17.21
N ILE A 176 0.62 -3.84 17.95
CA ILE A 176 0.39 -2.44 18.37
C ILE A 176 1.54 -1.92 19.23
N GLU A 177 2.00 -2.71 20.20
CA GLU A 177 3.18 -2.38 21.02
C GLU A 177 4.45 -2.26 20.17
N THR A 178 4.62 -3.08 19.15
CA THR A 178 5.76 -2.94 18.23
C THR A 178 5.67 -1.63 17.40
N MET A 179 4.46 -1.17 17.07
CA MET A 179 4.26 0.08 16.32
C MET A 179 4.41 1.34 17.15
N PHE A 180 3.80 1.35 18.34
CA PHE A 180 3.61 2.55 19.15
C PHE A 180 4.34 2.50 20.49
N GLY A 181 4.82 1.33 20.91
CA GLY A 181 5.69 1.16 22.07
C GLY A 181 7.04 1.80 21.80
N LYS A 182 7.47 2.67 22.70
CA LYS A 182 8.65 3.54 22.53
C LYS A 182 9.90 2.79 22.05
N LYS A 183 10.50 3.30 20.96
CA LYS A 183 11.82 2.98 20.36
C LYS A 183 12.18 1.49 20.37
N GLN A 184 11.63 0.75 19.40
CA GLN A 184 12.24 -0.50 18.94
C GLN A 184 12.96 -0.27 17.62
N ILE A 185 14.21 -0.71 17.53
CA ILE A 185 14.91 -0.88 16.26
C ILE A 185 14.28 -2.11 15.62
N LEU A 186 13.53 -1.90 14.54
CA LEU A 186 12.90 -2.98 13.81
C LEU A 186 13.98 -3.77 13.04
N ASP A 187 14.14 -5.05 13.34
CA ASP A 187 15.06 -5.96 12.60
C ASP A 187 14.58 -6.25 11.16
N ARG A 188 13.34 -5.85 10.83
CA ARG A 188 12.74 -5.94 9.50
C ARG A 188 11.81 -4.76 9.24
N PRO A 189 11.74 -4.23 8.00
CA PRO A 189 10.81 -3.16 7.68
C PRO A 189 9.36 -3.63 7.85
N VAL A 190 8.58 -2.90 8.67
CA VAL A 190 7.13 -3.07 8.75
C VAL A 190 6.54 -2.50 7.46
N SER A 191 5.93 -3.36 6.65
CA SER A 191 5.22 -2.91 5.46
C SER A 191 3.82 -2.46 5.86
N LEU A 192 3.64 -1.15 5.98
CA LEU A 192 2.37 -0.53 6.34
C LEU A 192 1.79 0.13 5.08
N HIS A 193 0.62 -0.33 4.65
CA HIS A 193 -0.14 0.33 3.60
C HIS A 193 -1.16 1.25 4.26
N VAL A 194 -0.75 2.52 4.42
CA VAL A 194 -1.64 3.56 4.96
C VAL A 194 -2.49 4.08 3.81
N SER A 195 -3.79 3.79 3.85
CA SER A 195 -4.79 4.44 3.00
C SER A 195 -5.59 5.42 3.86
N GLY A 196 -5.49 6.70 3.56
CA GLY A 196 -6.18 7.79 4.24
C GLY A 196 -6.41 8.93 3.27
N THR A 197 -7.45 9.74 3.51
CA THR A 197 -7.70 10.97 2.75
C THR A 197 -6.67 12.04 3.13
N ASN A 198 -6.32 12.92 2.18
CA ASN A 198 -5.36 14.00 2.39
C ASN A 198 -5.73 14.87 3.59
N PHE A 199 -4.95 14.81 4.67
CA PHE A 199 -4.93 15.86 5.68
C PHE A 199 -4.03 17.00 5.18
N GLN A 200 -4.68 18.08 4.74
CA GLN A 200 -4.08 19.41 4.72
C GLN A 200 -3.93 19.88 6.17
N VAL A 201 -2.70 20.06 6.63
CA VAL A 201 -2.37 21.21 7.49
C VAL A 201 -1.07 21.80 6.96
N SER A 202 -1.23 22.86 6.18
CA SER A 202 -0.21 23.84 5.87
C SER A 202 0.38 24.44 7.15
N VAL A 203 1.71 24.48 7.24
CA VAL A 203 2.47 25.52 7.95
C VAL A 203 3.50 26.06 6.98
#